data_AF-A0A8S9QNM8-F1
#
_entry.id   AF-A0A8S9QNM8-F1
#
_cell.length_a   1.000
_cell.length_b   1.000
_cell.length_c   1.000
_cell.angle_alpha   90.00
_cell.angle_beta   90.00
_cell.angle_gamma   90.00
#
_symmetry.space_group_name_H-M   'P 1'
#
loop_
_entity.id
_entity.type
_entity.pdbx_description
1 polymer ?
#
loop_
_entity_poly.entity_id
_entity_poly.type
_entity_poly.pdbx_seq_one_letter_code
_entity_poly.pdbx_strand_id
1 'polypeptide(L)'
;MNRAKQSYSVSIVKSKQVAGDFFQWDLSIHLYSSETMTWTTSVTDVLTGWRGGDESVICNNVLYFLIYSTGGNSDHRHGLIASNLSSSTSSLMRSFIPMPCALTCGRLMNLKERLVVVGGIGKHDRPEIIKGIGIWCLKEGGEWQEMARMPQRFFQGFGELDDVFASSGSDDLVYIQSYGSPALLMFDMKFKCWKWSQKCPVSKKFPLQLFTGFCFEPRLEITP
;
A
#
# COMPACT_ATOMS: atom_id res chain seq x y z
N MET A 1 3.02 -30.49 -13.97
CA MET A 1 1.78 -29.68 -13.97
C MET A 1 1.64 -29.03 -15.34
N ASN A 2 0.48 -29.20 -15.98
CA ASN A 2 0.22 -28.70 -17.34
C ASN A 2 0.07 -27.16 -17.31
N ARG A 3 0.96 -26.44 -17.99
CA ARG A 3 1.13 -24.98 -17.92
C ARG A 3 0.03 -24.19 -18.64
N ALA A 4 -0.74 -24.83 -19.52
CA ALA A 4 -1.79 -24.20 -20.34
C ALA A 4 -3.12 -23.96 -19.61
N LYS A 5 -3.20 -24.16 -18.29
CA LYS A 5 -4.44 -24.06 -17.49
C LYS A 5 -4.39 -23.06 -16.33
N GLN A 6 -3.37 -22.20 -16.25
CA GLN A 6 -3.31 -21.21 -15.17
C GLN A 6 -4.17 -20.00 -15.53
N SER A 7 -5.24 -19.80 -14.76
CA SER A 7 -6.04 -18.59 -14.81
C SER A 7 -5.51 -17.53 -13.84
N TYR A 8 -5.71 -16.26 -14.20
CA TYR A 8 -5.39 -15.12 -13.36
C TYR A 8 -6.50 -14.08 -13.46
N SER A 9 -6.59 -13.24 -12.44
CA SER A 9 -7.46 -12.08 -12.41
C SER A 9 -6.63 -10.81 -12.21
N VAL A 10 -7.15 -9.69 -12.72
CA VAL A 10 -6.57 -8.36 -12.51
C VAL A 10 -7.65 -7.46 -11.95
N SER A 11 -7.32 -6.66 -10.94
CA SER A 11 -8.21 -5.63 -10.40
C SER A 11 -7.60 -4.26 -10.65
N ILE A 12 -8.38 -3.34 -11.21
CA ILE A 12 -7.97 -1.95 -11.45
C ILE A 12 -8.93 -1.03 -10.71
N VAL A 13 -8.37 -0.19 -9.84
CA VAL A 13 -9.08 0.95 -9.25
C VAL A 13 -8.78 2.15 -10.12
N LYS A 14 -9.83 2.77 -10.68
CA LYS A 14 -9.74 4.02 -11.41
C LYS A 14 -10.32 5.12 -10.53
N SER A 15 -9.57 6.20 -10.33
CA SER A 15 -10.07 7.41 -9.67
C SER A 15 -9.85 8.61 -10.58
N LYS A 16 -10.91 9.39 -10.81
CA LYS A 16 -10.89 10.55 -11.69
C LYS A 16 -11.67 11.69 -11.06
N GLN A 17 -11.09 12.89 -11.07
CA GLN A 17 -11.78 14.08 -10.62
C GLN A 17 -13.02 14.35 -11.49
N VAL A 18 -14.14 14.70 -10.86
CA VAL A 18 -15.36 15.15 -11.55
C VAL A 18 -15.10 16.53 -12.16
N ALA A 19 -15.49 16.71 -13.42
CA ALA A 19 -15.25 17.98 -14.11
C ALA A 19 -16.04 19.12 -13.45
N GLY A 20 -15.35 20.19 -13.05
CA GLY A 20 -15.96 21.36 -12.41
C GLY A 20 -16.16 21.23 -10.90
N ASP A 21 -15.85 20.08 -10.29
CA ASP A 21 -15.90 19.88 -8.83
C ASP A 21 -14.58 19.28 -8.34
N PHE A 22 -13.83 20.03 -7.52
CA PHE A 22 -12.54 19.59 -6.96
C PHE A 22 -12.71 18.66 -5.75
N PHE A 23 -13.91 18.64 -5.16
CA PHE A 23 -14.23 17.85 -3.98
C PHE A 23 -14.81 16.47 -4.34
N GLN A 24 -15.30 16.28 -5.56
CA GLN A 24 -15.86 15.01 -6.03
C GLN A 24 -14.93 14.23 -6.97
N TRP A 25 -14.83 12.93 -6.74
CA TRP A 25 -14.02 12.02 -7.53
C TRP A 25 -14.82 10.77 -7.89
N ASP A 26 -14.98 10.53 -9.19
CA ASP A 26 -15.49 9.29 -9.72
C ASP A 26 -14.50 8.17 -9.41
N LEU A 27 -15.00 7.07 -8.86
CA LEU A 27 -14.22 5.88 -8.59
C LEU A 27 -14.90 4.64 -9.18
N SER A 28 -14.14 3.82 -9.91
CA SER A 28 -14.63 2.55 -10.43
C SER A 28 -13.62 1.42 -10.22
N ILE A 29 -14.14 0.22 -9.98
CA ILE A 29 -13.34 -0.99 -9.83
C ILE A 29 -13.63 -1.90 -11.02
N HIS A 30 -12.59 -2.22 -11.79
CA HIS A 30 -12.68 -3.08 -12.97
C HIS A 30 -11.94 -4.38 -12.72
N LEU A 31 -12.58 -5.50 -13.02
CA LEU A 31 -12.07 -6.85 -12.81
C LEU A 31 -11.87 -7.52 -14.18
N TYR A 32 -10.70 -8.10 -14.39
CA TYR A 32 -10.41 -8.95 -15.53
C TYR A 32 -10.34 -10.40 -15.09
N SER A 33 -10.87 -11.30 -15.91
CA SER A 33 -10.66 -12.75 -15.78
C SER A 33 -10.01 -13.28 -17.04
N SER A 34 -8.88 -13.98 -16.90
CA SER A 34 -8.22 -14.64 -18.02
C SER A 34 -8.96 -15.89 -18.51
N GLU A 35 -9.89 -16.44 -17.71
CA GLU A 35 -10.71 -17.60 -18.09
C GLU A 35 -11.77 -17.22 -19.12
N THR A 36 -12.46 -16.11 -18.86
CA THR A 36 -13.50 -15.58 -19.75
C THR A 36 -12.94 -14.59 -20.76
N MET A 37 -11.71 -14.12 -20.57
CA MET A 37 -11.07 -13.04 -21.34
C MET A 37 -11.93 -11.76 -21.38
N THR A 38 -12.62 -11.46 -20.28
CA THR A 38 -13.51 -10.31 -20.19
C THR A 38 -13.14 -9.38 -19.04
N TRP A 39 -13.44 -8.09 -19.26
CA TRP A 39 -13.47 -7.08 -18.21
C TRP A 39 -14.91 -6.89 -17.73
N THR A 40 -15.09 -6.74 -16.43
CA THR A 40 -16.35 -6.36 -15.80
C THR A 40 -16.13 -5.18 -14.86
N THR A 41 -17.10 -4.30 -14.75
CA THR A 41 -17.09 -3.22 -13.74
C THR A 41 -17.84 -3.74 -12.52
N SER A 42 -17.15 -3.89 -11.39
CA SER A 42 -17.74 -4.38 -10.15
C SER A 42 -18.46 -3.27 -9.38
N VAL A 43 -17.87 -2.07 -9.35
CA VAL A 43 -18.39 -0.91 -8.62
C VAL A 43 -18.16 0.36 -9.41
N THR A 44 -19.09 1.30 -9.33
CA THR A 44 -18.94 2.70 -9.70
C THR A 44 -19.56 3.54 -8.61
N ASP A 45 -18.81 4.48 -8.04
CA ASP A 45 -19.23 5.33 -6.93
C ASP A 45 -18.60 6.73 -7.09
N VAL A 46 -19.16 7.73 -6.40
CA VAL A 46 -18.62 9.09 -6.36
C VAL A 46 -18.20 9.40 -4.94
N LEU A 47 -16.89 9.56 -4.74
CA LEU A 47 -16.34 9.95 -3.45
C LEU A 47 -16.38 11.47 -3.29
N THR A 48 -16.96 11.94 -2.19
CA THR A 48 -17.01 13.37 -1.84
C THR A 48 -16.02 13.65 -0.71
N GLY A 49 -15.08 14.56 -0.93
CA GLY A 49 -14.00 14.90 -0.01
C GLY A 49 -12.84 13.91 0.00
N TRP A 50 -12.86 12.90 -0.86
CA TRP A 50 -11.85 11.86 -0.94
C TRP A 50 -11.50 11.55 -2.39
N ARG A 51 -10.24 11.17 -2.63
CA ARG A 51 -9.75 10.65 -3.92
C ARG A 51 -9.06 9.30 -3.74
N GLY A 52 -9.04 8.49 -4.78
CA GLY A 52 -8.27 7.26 -4.81
C GLY A 52 -6.76 7.52 -4.76
N GLY A 53 -6.06 6.61 -4.09
CA GLY A 53 -4.62 6.48 -4.08
C GLY A 53 -4.07 5.54 -5.14
N ASP A 54 -2.75 5.48 -5.21
CA ASP A 54 -2.03 4.51 -6.07
C ASP A 54 -1.69 3.22 -5.30
N GLU A 55 -1.86 3.23 -3.97
CA GLU A 55 -1.57 2.11 -3.11
C GLU A 55 -2.75 1.17 -3.00
N SER A 56 -2.55 -0.07 -3.44
CA SER A 56 -3.54 -1.13 -3.31
C SER A 56 -2.89 -2.49 -3.05
N VAL A 57 -3.67 -3.41 -2.47
CA VAL A 57 -3.28 -4.80 -2.28
C VAL A 57 -4.52 -5.68 -2.22
N ILE A 58 -4.41 -6.91 -2.71
CA ILE A 58 -5.43 -7.95 -2.51
C ILE A 58 -5.00 -8.82 -1.34
N CYS A 59 -5.88 -8.97 -0.36
CA CYS A 59 -5.67 -9.80 0.83
C CYS A 59 -7.00 -10.49 1.17
N ASN A 60 -7.00 -11.81 1.35
CA ASN A 60 -8.21 -12.61 1.62
C ASN A 60 -9.36 -12.35 0.62
N ASN A 61 -9.06 -12.24 -0.67
CA ASN A 61 -10.04 -11.92 -1.73
C ASN A 61 -10.75 -10.56 -1.58
N VAL A 62 -10.20 -9.67 -0.74
CA VAL A 62 -10.64 -8.28 -0.59
C VAL A 62 -9.59 -7.38 -1.20
N LEU A 63 -10.02 -6.48 -2.08
CA LEU A 63 -9.20 -5.41 -2.61
C LEU A 63 -9.20 -4.25 -1.62
N TYR A 64 -8.02 -3.95 -1.10
CA TYR A 64 -7.78 -2.83 -0.23
C TYR A 64 -7.02 -1.75 -1.00
N PHE A 65 -7.44 -0.49 -0.88
CA PHE A 65 -6.70 0.63 -1.46
C PHE A 65 -6.83 1.88 -0.61
N LEU A 66 -5.76 2.68 -0.58
CA LEU A 66 -5.75 3.93 0.16
C LEU A 66 -6.59 4.99 -0.56
N ILE A 67 -7.26 5.82 0.24
CA ILE A 67 -7.90 7.05 -0.21
C ILE A 67 -7.34 8.23 0.57
N TYR A 68 -7.32 9.39 -0.09
CA TYR A 68 -6.71 10.62 0.41
C TYR A 68 -7.78 11.70 0.49
N SER A 69 -7.82 12.44 1.61
CA SER A 69 -8.71 13.59 1.74
C SER A 69 -8.34 14.65 0.70
N THR A 70 -9.33 15.22 0.02
CA THR A 70 -9.13 16.26 -1.01
C THR A 70 -9.28 17.68 -0.45
N GLY A 71 -9.58 17.79 0.84
CA GLY A 71 -9.76 19.05 1.57
C GLY A 71 -10.82 18.92 2.68
N GLY A 72 -10.95 19.95 3.51
CA GLY A 72 -11.96 19.99 4.58
C GLY A 72 -11.46 19.52 5.95
N ASN A 73 -12.34 19.61 6.94
CA ASN A 73 -12.04 19.39 8.36
C ASN A 73 -12.13 17.88 8.73
N SER A 74 -11.57 17.00 7.89
CA SER A 74 -11.53 15.57 8.20
C SER A 74 -10.45 15.29 9.22
N ASP A 75 -10.81 14.70 10.37
CA ASP A 75 -9.85 14.27 11.40
C ASP A 75 -8.77 13.32 10.87
N HIS A 76 -9.04 12.67 9.72
CA HIS A 76 -8.13 11.76 9.04
C HIS A 76 -7.71 12.30 7.67
N ARG A 77 -6.39 12.42 7.42
CA ARG A 77 -5.86 12.79 6.09
C ARG A 77 -5.97 11.64 5.07
N HIS A 78 -6.02 10.41 5.55
CA HIS A 78 -5.95 9.19 4.76
C HIS A 78 -6.89 8.13 5.36
N GLY A 79 -7.43 7.27 4.51
CA GLY A 79 -8.25 6.12 4.91
C GLY A 79 -8.03 4.93 3.98
N LEU A 80 -8.71 3.84 4.28
CA LEU A 80 -8.68 2.62 3.48
C LEU A 80 -10.09 2.25 3.06
N ILE A 81 -10.25 1.82 1.82
CA ILE A 81 -11.47 1.17 1.34
C ILE A 81 -11.21 -0.33 1.27
N ALA A 82 -12.16 -1.12 1.75
CA ALA A 82 -12.16 -2.58 1.62
C ALA A 82 -13.27 -3.02 0.66
N SER A 83 -12.93 -3.41 -0.57
CA SER A 83 -13.90 -3.89 -1.56
C SER A 83 -13.79 -5.40 -1.71
N ASN A 84 -14.84 -6.12 -1.32
CA ASN A 84 -14.91 -7.55 -1.58
C ASN A 84 -14.99 -7.79 -3.11
N LEU A 85 -14.15 -8.66 -3.65
CA LEU A 85 -14.11 -8.93 -5.09
C LEU A 85 -15.19 -9.91 -5.53
N SER A 86 -15.81 -10.67 -4.62
CA SER A 86 -16.86 -11.63 -4.93
C SER A 86 -18.28 -11.09 -4.77
N SER A 87 -18.45 -9.91 -4.16
CA SER A 87 -19.76 -9.28 -3.98
C SER A 87 -19.75 -7.85 -4.50
N SER A 88 -20.84 -7.45 -5.13
CA SER A 88 -21.04 -6.04 -5.47
C SER A 88 -21.35 -5.26 -4.19
N THR A 89 -20.66 -4.14 -4.01
CA THR A 89 -21.01 -3.17 -2.97
C THR A 89 -21.68 -1.98 -3.63
N SER A 90 -22.75 -1.48 -3.02
CA SER A 90 -23.49 -0.33 -3.57
C SER A 90 -22.81 1.01 -3.30
N SER A 91 -21.94 1.07 -2.29
CA SER A 91 -21.13 2.25 -1.99
C SER A 91 -19.84 1.87 -1.28
N LEU A 92 -18.74 2.44 -1.72
CA LEU A 92 -17.39 2.19 -1.22
C LEU A 92 -17.18 2.77 0.18
N MET A 93 -17.78 3.93 0.47
CA MET A 93 -17.60 4.58 1.79
C MET A 93 -18.19 3.77 2.96
N ARG A 94 -19.05 2.79 2.69
CA ARG A 94 -19.53 1.84 3.71
C ARG A 94 -18.43 0.92 4.25
N SER A 95 -17.36 0.72 3.48
CA SER A 95 -16.21 -0.09 3.88
C SER A 95 -14.98 0.76 4.19
N PHE A 96 -15.20 2.03 4.52
CA PHE A 96 -14.16 2.93 4.98
C PHE A 96 -13.58 2.47 6.33
N ILE A 97 -12.26 2.40 6.39
CA ILE A 97 -11.48 2.12 7.59
C ILE A 97 -10.53 3.30 7.82
N PRO A 98 -10.63 4.03 8.94
CA PRO A 98 -9.74 5.14 9.23
C PRO A 98 -8.30 4.64 9.42
N MET A 99 -7.31 5.41 8.99
CA MET A 99 -5.90 5.11 9.27
C MET A 99 -5.59 5.26 10.77
N PRO A 100 -4.62 4.50 11.31
CA PRO A 100 -4.27 4.57 12.73
C PRO A 100 -3.71 5.95 13.14
N CYS A 101 -3.12 6.68 12.19
CA CYS A 101 -2.67 8.05 12.34
C CYS A 101 -2.44 8.68 10.97
N ALA A 102 -2.05 9.96 10.95
CA ALA A 102 -1.64 10.62 9.72
C ALA A 102 -0.28 10.07 9.23
N LEU A 103 -0.33 9.18 8.25
CA LEU A 103 0.86 8.57 7.65
C LEU A 103 1.40 9.38 6.46
N THR A 104 2.70 9.35 6.26
CA THR A 104 3.37 9.65 4.97
C THR A 104 3.88 8.35 4.35
N CYS A 105 4.07 8.32 3.03
CA CYS A 105 4.61 7.15 2.33
C CYS A 105 3.92 5.83 2.70
N GLY A 106 2.59 5.86 2.87
CA GLY A 106 1.81 4.67 3.18
C GLY A 106 2.04 3.59 2.11
N ARG A 107 2.25 2.35 2.55
CA ARG A 107 2.36 1.18 1.66
C ARG A 107 1.55 0.04 2.25
N LEU A 108 0.64 -0.51 1.46
CA LEU A 108 -0.16 -1.68 1.80
C LEU A 108 0.55 -2.95 1.34
N MET A 109 0.49 -4.00 2.16
CA MET A 109 1.16 -5.28 1.90
C MET A 109 0.27 -6.43 2.39
N ASN A 110 0.30 -7.55 1.66
CA ASN A 110 -0.27 -8.82 2.10
C ASN A 110 0.89 -9.68 2.62
N LEU A 111 0.93 -9.89 3.94
CA LEU A 111 1.93 -10.71 4.61
C LEU A 111 1.32 -11.98 5.19
N LYS A 112 1.22 -13.02 4.35
CA LYS A 112 0.54 -14.29 4.66
C LYS A 112 -0.91 -14.08 5.04
N GLU A 113 -1.66 -13.46 4.15
CA GLU A 113 -3.08 -13.13 4.33
C GLU A 113 -3.38 -12.20 5.51
N ARG A 114 -2.38 -11.41 5.92
CA ARG A 114 -2.54 -10.30 6.85
C ARG A 114 -2.33 -9.00 6.11
N LEU A 115 -3.30 -8.10 6.21
CA LEU A 115 -3.17 -6.76 5.68
C LEU A 115 -2.28 -5.93 6.60
N VAL A 116 -1.15 -5.48 6.07
CA VAL A 116 -0.16 -4.68 6.79
C VAL A 116 0.00 -3.34 6.09
N VAL A 117 0.08 -2.27 6.88
CA VAL A 117 0.48 -0.94 6.40
C VAL A 117 1.81 -0.55 7.04
N VAL A 118 2.70 -0.03 6.21
CA VAL A 118 3.94 0.64 6.64
C VAL A 118 3.79 2.11 6.28
N GLY A 119 4.16 2.99 7.21
CA GLY A 119 4.04 4.42 6.96
C GLY A 119 4.99 5.25 7.83
N GLY A 120 5.39 6.39 7.29
CA GLY A 120 6.11 7.43 8.01
C GLY A 120 5.19 8.16 8.97
N ILE A 121 5.71 8.49 10.13
CA ILE A 121 5.06 9.26 11.18
C ILE A 121 5.68 10.65 11.17
N GLY A 122 4.88 11.65 10.78
CA GLY A 122 5.31 13.04 10.68
C GLY A 122 5.51 13.72 12.05
N LYS A 123 6.14 14.90 12.07
CA LYS A 123 6.07 15.78 13.25
C LYS A 123 4.66 16.36 13.39
N HIS A 124 4.26 16.70 14.61
CA HIS A 124 2.97 17.36 14.85
C HIS A 124 2.89 18.74 14.16
N ASP A 125 3.99 19.49 14.16
CA ASP A 125 4.10 20.84 13.60
C ASP A 125 4.49 20.85 12.12
N ARG A 126 5.07 19.74 11.64
CA ARG A 126 5.55 19.54 10.26
C ARG A 126 5.29 18.09 9.81
N PRO A 127 4.03 17.75 9.46
CA PRO A 127 3.64 16.39 9.15
C PRO A 127 4.31 15.81 7.89
N GLU A 128 4.89 16.66 7.05
CA GLU A 128 5.73 16.30 5.91
C GLU A 128 7.08 15.71 6.32
N ILE A 129 7.61 16.10 7.49
CA ILE A 129 8.91 15.62 7.97
C ILE A 129 8.75 14.32 8.74
N ILE A 130 9.30 13.24 8.18
CA ILE A 130 9.29 11.91 8.81
C ILE A 130 10.17 11.93 10.06
N LYS A 131 9.59 11.58 11.22
CA LYS A 131 10.31 11.41 12.50
C LYS A 131 10.43 9.96 12.96
N GLY A 132 9.72 9.07 12.28
CA GLY A 132 9.72 7.65 12.58
C GLY A 132 8.91 6.89 11.53
N ILE A 133 8.98 5.57 11.60
CA ILE A 133 8.24 4.68 10.71
C ILE A 133 7.52 3.67 11.59
N GLY A 134 6.24 3.45 11.32
CA GLY A 134 5.42 2.45 12.01
C GLY A 134 4.96 1.36 11.07
N ILE A 135 4.60 0.23 11.67
CA ILE A 135 4.06 -0.95 11.01
C ILE A 135 2.78 -1.33 11.76
N TRP A 136 1.65 -1.39 11.05
CA TRP A 136 0.37 -1.78 11.62
C TRP A 136 -0.23 -2.95 10.84
N CYS A 137 -0.93 -3.83 11.54
CA CYS A 137 -1.70 -4.93 10.96
C CYS A 137 -3.18 -4.66 11.17
N LEU A 138 -4.00 -4.83 10.14
CA LEU A 138 -5.45 -4.76 10.29
C LEU A 138 -5.94 -6.03 10.99
N LYS A 139 -6.72 -5.88 12.06
CA LYS A 139 -7.42 -6.97 12.74
C LYS A 139 -8.79 -7.21 12.11
N GLU A 140 -9.35 -8.38 12.44
CA GLU A 140 -10.78 -8.62 12.25
C GLU A 140 -11.60 -7.53 12.95
N GLY A 141 -12.60 -6.97 12.26
CA GLY A 141 -13.38 -5.83 12.75
C GLY A 141 -12.88 -4.45 12.28
N GLY A 142 -11.76 -4.38 11.55
CA GLY A 142 -11.30 -3.12 10.93
C GLY A 142 -10.43 -2.25 11.83
N GLU A 143 -9.97 -2.75 12.98
CA GLU A 143 -9.06 -2.04 13.88
C GLU A 143 -7.60 -2.25 13.53
N TRP A 144 -6.77 -1.21 13.67
CA TRP A 144 -5.34 -1.29 13.46
C TRP A 144 -4.59 -1.71 14.73
N GLN A 145 -3.77 -2.75 14.61
CA GLN A 145 -2.80 -3.14 15.64
C GLN A 145 -1.42 -2.60 15.30
N GLU A 146 -0.83 -1.77 16.17
CA GLU A 146 0.60 -1.43 16.03
C GLU A 146 1.46 -2.67 16.30
N MET A 147 2.22 -3.07 15.28
CA MET A 147 3.11 -4.23 15.34
C MET A 147 4.51 -3.82 15.78
N ALA A 148 4.97 -2.67 15.30
CA ALA A 148 6.21 -2.06 15.73
C ALA A 148 6.30 -0.59 15.32
N ARG A 149 7.14 0.13 16.05
CA ARG A 149 7.63 1.46 15.70
C ARG A 149 9.15 1.41 15.61
N MET A 150 9.70 1.98 14.55
CA MET A 150 11.15 1.96 14.29
C MET A 150 11.90 2.66 15.43
N PRO A 151 12.83 1.97 16.11
CA PRO A 151 13.68 2.60 17.13
C PRO A 151 14.60 3.66 16.52
N GLN A 152 14.83 4.76 17.24
CA GLN A 152 15.62 5.91 16.77
C GLN A 152 17.03 5.55 16.28
N ARG A 153 17.69 4.54 16.88
CA ARG A 153 19.00 4.05 16.43
C ARG A 153 19.01 3.53 14.98
N PHE A 154 17.90 2.97 14.51
CA PHE A 154 17.77 2.52 13.13
C PHE A 154 17.42 3.68 12.21
N PHE A 155 16.61 4.63 12.70
CA PHE A 155 16.32 5.85 11.96
C PHE A 155 17.60 6.64 11.63
N GLN A 156 18.48 6.83 12.62
CA GLN A 156 19.80 7.46 12.43
C GLN A 156 20.72 6.70 11.45
N GLY A 157 20.59 5.38 11.39
CA GLY A 157 21.40 4.56 10.48
C GLY A 157 21.05 4.73 9.00
N PHE A 158 19.90 5.34 8.68
CA PHE A 158 19.59 5.77 7.31
C PHE A 158 20.30 7.06 6.90
N GLY A 159 20.89 7.81 7.85
CA GLY A 159 21.39 9.17 7.64
C GLY A 159 20.24 10.19 7.63
N GLU A 160 20.34 11.20 6.77
CA GLU A 160 19.20 12.07 6.47
C GLU A 160 18.20 11.26 5.62
N LEU A 161 17.13 10.82 6.26
CA LEU A 161 15.98 10.29 5.53
C LEU A 161 15.37 11.50 4.83
N ASP A 162 15.50 11.57 3.50
CA ASP A 162 14.60 12.38 2.68
C ASP A 162 13.17 12.12 3.16
N ASP A 163 12.25 13.07 3.06
CA ASP A 163 10.86 12.96 3.57
C ASP A 163 10.04 11.80 2.94
N VAL A 164 10.71 10.89 2.22
CA VAL A 164 10.19 9.76 1.47
C VAL A 164 11.05 8.50 1.62
N PHE A 165 10.40 7.34 1.73
CA PHE A 165 11.06 6.03 1.70
C PHE A 165 10.24 5.00 0.92
N ALA A 166 10.88 3.90 0.53
CA ALA A 166 10.23 2.73 -0.03
C ALA A 166 10.11 1.62 1.01
N SER A 167 9.00 0.89 0.95
CA SER A 167 8.84 -0.34 1.70
C SER A 167 8.11 -1.40 0.90
N SER A 168 8.48 -2.65 1.11
CA SER A 168 7.84 -3.84 0.56
C SER A 168 7.86 -4.96 1.61
N GLY A 169 7.19 -6.07 1.33
CA GLY A 169 7.16 -7.18 2.27
C GLY A 169 6.83 -8.50 1.60
N SER A 170 7.37 -9.57 2.18
CA SER A 170 7.15 -10.96 1.77
C SER A 170 7.18 -11.84 3.00
N ASP A 171 6.31 -12.84 3.06
CA ASP A 171 6.17 -13.73 4.21
C ASP A 171 5.93 -12.98 5.53
N ASP A 172 6.90 -13.03 6.44
CA ASP A 172 6.90 -12.34 7.74
C ASP A 172 7.91 -11.19 7.78
N LEU A 173 8.48 -10.78 6.64
CA LEU A 173 9.51 -9.76 6.57
C LEU A 173 8.97 -8.49 5.91
N VAL A 174 9.18 -7.37 6.59
CA VAL A 174 9.00 -6.02 6.06
C VAL A 174 10.37 -5.44 5.74
N TYR A 175 10.52 -4.88 4.55
CA TYR A 175 11.73 -4.24 4.06
C TYR A 175 11.50 -2.74 3.95
N ILE A 176 12.43 -1.94 4.47
CA ILE A 176 12.38 -0.47 4.43
C ILE A 176 13.72 0.04 3.92
N GLN A 177 13.66 0.96 2.96
CA GLN A 177 14.83 1.57 2.34
C GLN A 177 14.58 3.07 2.08
N SER A 178 15.57 3.91 2.41
CA SER A 178 15.59 5.28 1.93
C SER A 178 16.03 5.37 0.46
N TYR A 179 15.44 6.32 -0.26
CA TYR A 179 15.87 6.61 -1.62
C TYR A 179 17.33 7.12 -1.62
N GLY A 180 18.08 6.87 -2.69
CA GLY A 180 19.53 7.19 -2.71
C GLY A 180 20.45 6.27 -1.89
N SER A 181 19.96 5.62 -0.83
CA SER A 181 20.81 4.80 0.06
C SER A 181 20.79 3.31 -0.31
N PRO A 182 21.93 2.58 -0.21
CA PRO A 182 21.95 1.13 -0.28
C PRO A 182 21.46 0.46 1.02
N ALA A 183 21.24 1.22 2.10
CA ALA A 183 20.81 0.68 3.38
C ALA A 183 19.42 0.04 3.26
N LEU A 184 19.28 -1.17 3.78
CA LEU A 184 18.04 -1.94 3.81
C LEU A 184 17.80 -2.41 5.23
N LEU A 185 16.76 -1.87 5.86
CA LEU A 185 16.31 -2.31 7.16
C LEU A 185 15.21 -3.34 6.99
N MET A 186 15.30 -4.41 7.77
CA MET A 186 14.30 -5.45 7.83
C MET A 186 13.62 -5.43 9.20
N PHE A 187 12.31 -5.66 9.19
CA PHE A 187 11.56 -5.99 10.38
C PHE A 187 10.95 -7.38 10.23
N ASP A 188 11.24 -8.24 11.20
CA ASP A 188 10.65 -9.57 11.28
C ASP A 188 9.37 -9.52 12.12
N MET A 189 8.23 -9.77 11.48
CA MET A 189 6.90 -9.74 12.09
C MET A 189 6.72 -10.83 13.14
N LYS A 190 7.40 -11.97 13.00
CA LYS A 190 7.30 -13.12 13.92
C LYS A 190 8.10 -12.87 15.20
N PHE A 191 9.35 -12.43 15.05
CA PHE A 191 10.25 -12.17 16.19
C PHE A 191 10.17 -10.74 16.72
N LYS A 192 9.41 -9.87 16.04
CA LYS A 192 9.29 -8.44 16.33
C LYS A 192 10.63 -7.74 16.48
N CYS A 193 11.58 -8.09 15.61
CA CYS A 193 12.95 -7.60 15.68
C CYS A 193 13.35 -6.83 14.42
N TRP A 194 14.17 -5.82 14.63
CA TRP A 194 14.71 -4.96 13.58
C TRP A 194 16.15 -5.35 13.30
N LYS A 195 16.53 -5.46 12.02
CA LYS A 195 17.87 -5.84 11.61
C LYS A 195 18.26 -5.18 10.30
N TRP A 196 19.46 -4.61 10.25
CA TRP A 196 20.08 -4.18 8.99
C TRP A 196 20.47 -5.40 8.16
N SER A 197 20.14 -5.36 6.87
CA SER A 197 20.66 -6.35 5.93
C SER A 197 22.16 -6.19 5.77
N GLN A 198 22.91 -7.29 5.84
CA GLN A 198 24.37 -7.29 5.74
C GLN A 198 24.89 -7.04 4.32
N LYS A 199 24.06 -7.30 3.31
CA LYS A 199 24.33 -7.00 1.90
C LYS A 199 23.01 -6.61 1.24
N CYS A 200 22.94 -5.43 0.64
CA CYS A 200 21.86 -5.15 -0.31
C CYS A 200 22.18 -5.97 -1.58
N PRO A 201 21.35 -6.97 -1.97
CA PRO A 201 21.62 -7.78 -3.16
C PRO A 201 21.49 -6.97 -4.46
N VAL A 202 21.09 -5.70 -4.37
CA VAL A 202 20.94 -4.79 -5.49
C VAL A 202 22.02 -3.71 -5.41
N SER A 203 22.96 -3.76 -6.35
CA SER A 203 23.82 -2.61 -6.64
C SER A 203 22.98 -1.54 -7.33
N LYS A 204 22.72 -0.42 -6.65
CA LYS A 204 22.13 0.76 -7.29
C LYS A 204 23.15 1.30 -8.27
N LYS A 205 22.86 1.24 -9.57
CA LYS A 205 23.68 1.92 -10.59
C LYS A 205 23.46 3.43 -10.57
N PHE A 206 22.30 3.88 -10.06
CA PHE A 206 21.91 5.29 -9.99
C PHE A 206 21.28 5.64 -8.64
N PRO A 207 21.51 6.85 -8.09
CA PRO A 207 20.91 7.30 -6.82
C PRO A 207 19.38 7.26 -6.81
N LEU A 208 18.73 7.50 -7.95
CA LEU A 208 17.28 7.48 -8.10
C LEU A 208 16.71 6.09 -8.46
N GLN A 209 17.55 5.05 -8.48
CA GLN A 209 17.06 3.69 -8.69
C GLN A 209 16.36 3.21 -7.42
N LEU A 210 15.04 3.42 -7.39
CA LEU A 210 14.14 2.88 -6.36
C LEU A 210 13.99 1.37 -6.58
N PHE A 211 13.60 0.60 -5.55
CA PHE A 211 12.92 -0.67 -5.81
C PHE A 211 11.57 -0.37 -6.47
N THR A 212 11.56 -0.15 -7.79
CA THR A 212 10.37 -0.28 -8.61
C THR A 212 10.17 -1.77 -8.86
N GLY A 213 9.67 -2.46 -7.84
CA GLY A 213 9.44 -3.88 -7.88
C GLY A 213 8.22 -4.20 -7.04
N PHE A 214 7.17 -4.64 -7.71
CA PHE A 214 6.13 -5.43 -7.07
C PHE A 214 6.72 -6.80 -6.78
N CYS A 215 6.32 -7.46 -5.67
CA CYS A 215 6.62 -8.88 -5.45
C CYS A 215 5.86 -9.67 -6.50
N PHE A 216 6.46 -9.76 -7.68
CA PHE A 216 6.03 -10.61 -8.77
C PHE A 216 6.96 -11.81 -8.77
N GLU A 217 6.38 -12.98 -8.97
CA GLU A 217 7.10 -14.02 -9.64
C GLU A 217 7.16 -13.60 -11.12
N PRO A 218 8.29 -13.12 -11.65
CA PRO A 218 8.36 -12.59 -13.01
C PRO A 218 7.91 -13.63 -14.03
N ARG A 219 6.79 -13.37 -14.69
CA ARG A 219 6.34 -14.12 -15.87
C ARG A 219 5.85 -13.17 -16.96
N LEU A 220 6.77 -12.33 -17.45
CA LEU A 220 6.64 -11.72 -18.77
C LEU A 220 7.06 -12.78 -19.81
N GLU A 221 6.19 -13.75 -20.07
CA GLU A 221 6.28 -14.53 -21.31
C GLU A 221 5.29 -13.90 -22.30
N ILE A 222 5.77 -12.90 -23.02
CA ILE A 222 5.11 -12.42 -24.24
C ILE A 222 5.47 -13.45 -25.31
N THR A 223 4.51 -14.27 -25.72
CA THR A 223 4.66 -15.10 -26.92
C THR A 223 3.89 -14.43 -28.06
N PRO A 224 4.52 -14.20 -29.23
CA PRO A 224 3.89 -13.54 -30.39
C PRO A 224 2.72 -14.34 -30.99
#